data_AF-A0AAW5YB95-F1
#
_entry.id   AF-A0AAW5YB95-F1
#
_cell.length_a   1.000
_cell.length_b   1.000
_cell.length_c   1.000
_cell.angle_alpha   90.00
_cell.angle_beta   90.00
_cell.angle_gamma   90.00
#
_symmetry.space_group_name_H-M   'P 1'
#
loop_
_entity.id
_entity.type
_entity.pdbx_description
1 polymer ?
#
loop_
_entity_poly.entity_id
_entity_poly.type
_entity_poly.pdbx_seq_one_letter_code
_entity_poly.pdbx_strand_id
1 'polypeptide(L)'
;MKFRNLSLVIISICILIIIGCSNKLGNEDQTIKVQKHADDKYEDLKVVTDNKQVQQVKKILKDTTFENKKVEMSRPADYHFIFQFKNPKIEAKAVLYQIWVSPNKDKVEIISGDNRYAQLEEKNATTLFWIVTGEKLAE
;
A
#
# COMPACT_ATOMS: atom_id res chain seq x y z
N MET A 1 -49.82 -4.53 31.12
CA MET A 1 -49.04 -5.67 30.55
C MET A 1 -48.78 -5.47 29.04
N LYS A 2 -48.19 -4.33 28.63
CA LYS A 2 -47.91 -4.00 27.21
C LYS A 2 -46.44 -3.64 26.91
N PHE A 3 -45.62 -3.40 27.93
CA PHE A 3 -44.20 -3.06 27.78
C PHE A 3 -43.27 -4.28 27.68
N ARG A 4 -43.74 -5.48 28.04
CA ARG A 4 -42.91 -6.70 28.11
C ARG A 4 -42.58 -7.29 26.73
N ASN A 5 -43.39 -6.98 25.71
CA ASN A 5 -43.22 -7.51 24.35
C ASN A 5 -42.46 -6.54 23.44
N LEU A 6 -42.43 -5.22 23.76
CA LEU A 6 -41.71 -4.21 22.98
C LEU A 6 -40.19 -4.31 23.21
N SER A 7 -39.77 -4.65 24.42
CA SER A 7 -38.36 -4.84 24.77
C SER A 7 -37.71 -6.04 24.07
N LEU A 8 -38.45 -7.14 23.87
CA LEU A 8 -37.94 -8.35 23.20
C LEU A 8 -37.73 -8.14 21.68
N VAL A 9 -38.57 -7.34 21.04
CA VAL A 9 -38.44 -7.03 19.60
C VAL A 9 -37.21 -6.16 19.34
N ILE A 10 -36.89 -5.22 20.24
CA ILE A 10 -35.71 -4.36 20.13
C ILE A 10 -34.41 -5.15 20.34
N ILE A 11 -34.40 -6.09 21.31
CA ILE A 11 -33.24 -6.97 21.55
C ILE A 11 -32.97 -7.89 20.35
N SER A 12 -34.01 -8.37 19.67
CA SER A 12 -33.88 -9.20 18.47
C SER A 12 -33.28 -8.45 17.27
N ILE A 13 -33.60 -7.16 17.11
CA ILE A 13 -33.04 -6.30 16.06
C ILE A 13 -31.54 -6.03 16.24
N CYS A 14 -31.04 -5.97 17.47
CA CYS A 14 -29.62 -5.71 17.74
C CYS A 14 -28.70 -6.88 17.35
N ILE A 15 -29.22 -8.11 17.28
CA ILE A 15 -28.41 -9.31 16.98
C ILE A 15 -28.05 -9.39 15.48
N LEU A 16 -28.82 -8.74 14.60
CA LEU A 16 -28.60 -8.78 13.15
C LEU A 16 -27.49 -7.84 12.65
N ILE A 17 -26.96 -6.95 13.51
CA ILE A 17 -25.97 -5.93 13.10
C ILE A 17 -24.52 -6.43 13.31
N ILE A 18 -24.29 -7.59 13.93
CA ILE A 18 -22.94 -8.11 14.24
C ILE A 18 -22.40 -9.08 13.16
N ILE A 19 -22.98 -9.09 11.95
CA ILE A 19 -22.27 -9.64 10.79
C ILE A 19 -21.37 -8.52 10.24
N GLY A 20 -20.47 -8.03 11.10
CA GLY A 20 -19.35 -7.24 10.65
C GLY A 20 -18.51 -8.14 9.76
N CYS A 21 -18.32 -7.74 8.51
CA CYS A 21 -17.36 -8.37 7.61
C CYS A 21 -16.02 -8.47 8.36
N SER A 22 -15.66 -9.67 8.79
CA SER A 22 -14.30 -9.94 9.24
C SER A 22 -13.45 -9.91 7.97
N ASN A 23 -12.89 -8.74 7.69
CA ASN A 23 -12.03 -8.52 6.53
C ASN A 23 -10.74 -9.33 6.71
N LYS A 24 -10.80 -10.64 6.44
CA LYS A 24 -9.64 -11.54 6.30
C LYS A 24 -8.79 -11.20 5.07
N LEU A 25 -9.18 -10.19 4.29
CA LEU A 25 -8.44 -9.70 3.12
C LEU A 25 -7.00 -9.25 3.46
N GLY A 26 -6.71 -8.94 4.72
CA GLY A 26 -5.37 -8.55 5.18
C GLY A 26 -4.34 -9.68 5.28
N ASN A 27 -4.76 -10.96 5.29
CA ASN A 27 -3.87 -12.12 5.48
C ASN A 27 -3.62 -12.92 4.20
N GLU A 28 -4.21 -12.51 3.08
CA GLU A 28 -3.99 -13.17 1.80
C GLU A 28 -2.62 -12.81 1.23
N ASP A 29 -1.93 -13.82 0.70
CA ASP A 29 -0.58 -13.70 0.18
C ASP A 29 -0.54 -12.74 -1.02
N GLN A 30 0.38 -11.77 -0.98
CA GLN A 30 0.56 -10.77 -2.02
C GLN A 30 1.99 -10.76 -2.55
N THR A 31 2.15 -10.22 -3.75
CA THR A 31 3.42 -9.89 -4.39
C THR A 31 3.48 -8.38 -4.64
N ILE A 32 4.68 -7.86 -4.88
CA ILE A 32 4.84 -6.47 -5.33
C ILE A 32 5.29 -6.50 -6.78
N LYS A 33 4.50 -5.94 -7.68
CA LYS A 33 4.92 -5.71 -9.07
C LYS A 33 5.50 -4.31 -9.17
N VAL A 34 6.71 -4.21 -9.70
CA VAL A 34 7.44 -2.94 -9.80
C VAL A 34 7.68 -2.61 -11.27
N GLN A 35 7.45 -1.36 -11.63
CA GLN A 35 7.75 -0.81 -12.94
C GLN A 35 8.72 0.35 -12.80
N LYS A 36 9.61 0.52 -13.78
CA LYS A 36 10.58 1.62 -13.85
C LYS A 36 10.21 2.54 -14.99
N HIS A 37 10.39 3.85 -14.81
CA HIS A 37 10.25 4.81 -15.90
C HIS A 37 11.48 4.78 -16.82
N ALA A 38 11.27 4.56 -18.11
CA ALA A 38 12.28 4.57 -19.16
C ALA A 38 11.62 4.99 -20.49
N ASP A 39 12.27 5.89 -21.25
CA ASP A 39 11.81 6.36 -22.56
C ASP A 39 10.32 6.78 -22.60
N ASP A 40 9.93 7.64 -21.64
CA ASP A 40 8.56 8.18 -21.48
C ASP A 40 7.44 7.15 -21.21
N LYS A 41 7.81 5.93 -20.81
CA LYS A 41 6.87 4.87 -20.42
C LYS A 41 7.33 4.15 -19.15
N TYR A 42 6.42 3.38 -18.56
CA TYR A 42 6.74 2.48 -17.44
C TYR A 42 6.86 1.05 -17.94
N GLU A 43 8.00 0.43 -17.66
CA GLU A 43 8.30 -0.94 -18.04
C GLU A 43 8.41 -1.83 -16.80
N ASP A 44 8.00 -3.08 -16.91
CA ASP A 44 8.11 -4.05 -15.81
C ASP A 44 9.58 -4.26 -15.43
N LEU A 45 9.92 -3.95 -14.17
CA LEU A 45 11.27 -4.11 -13.63
C LEU A 45 11.44 -5.46 -12.96
N LYS A 46 10.57 -5.78 -11.98
CA LYS A 46 10.62 -7.03 -11.22
C LYS A 46 9.32 -7.32 -10.48
N VAL A 47 9.21 -8.56 -10.01
CA VAL A 47 8.16 -9.00 -9.09
C VAL A 47 8.79 -9.51 -7.78
N VAL A 48 8.45 -8.88 -6.66
CA VAL A 48 8.87 -9.32 -5.32
C VAL A 48 7.89 -10.39 -4.83
N THR A 49 8.39 -11.61 -4.69
CA THR A 49 7.61 -12.79 -4.26
C THR A 49 7.95 -13.26 -2.84
N ASP A 50 9.12 -12.85 -2.32
CA ASP A 50 9.53 -13.16 -0.95
C ASP A 50 8.60 -12.49 0.07
N ASN A 51 7.91 -13.29 0.87
CA ASN A 51 6.91 -12.77 1.80
C ASN A 51 7.54 -11.87 2.87
N LYS A 52 8.78 -12.13 3.32
CA LYS A 52 9.42 -11.27 4.34
C LYS A 52 9.65 -9.87 3.77
N GLN A 53 10.13 -9.77 2.53
CA GLN A 53 10.30 -8.49 1.83
C GLN A 53 8.95 -7.79 1.61
N VAL A 54 7.91 -8.51 1.16
CA VAL A 54 6.57 -7.94 0.98
C VAL A 54 6.02 -7.38 2.29
N GLN A 55 6.15 -8.12 3.40
CA GLN A 55 5.70 -7.67 4.72
C GLN A 55 6.54 -6.49 5.24
N GLN A 56 7.83 -6.43 4.93
CA GLN A 56 8.68 -5.29 5.28
C GLN A 56 8.20 -4.01 4.57
N VAL A 57 7.90 -4.07 3.27
CA VAL A 57 7.36 -2.90 2.54
C VAL A 57 6.00 -2.49 3.12
N LYS A 58 5.10 -3.45 3.38
CA LYS A 58 3.82 -3.17 4.06
C LYS A 58 4.00 -2.49 5.40
N LYS A 59 4.97 -2.94 6.19
CA LYS A 59 5.29 -2.35 7.50
C LYS A 59 5.82 -0.92 7.35
N ILE A 60 6.75 -0.68 6.43
CA ILE A 60 7.25 0.68 6.16
C ILE A 60 6.09 1.60 5.81
N LEU A 61 5.26 1.23 4.83
CA LEU A 61 4.13 2.05 4.40
C LEU A 61 3.07 2.25 5.49
N LYS A 62 2.90 1.28 6.40
CA LYS A 62 1.98 1.40 7.54
C LYS A 62 2.53 2.33 8.61
N ASP A 63 3.82 2.25 8.89
CA ASP A 63 4.50 3.03 9.93
C ASP A 63 4.80 4.48 9.45
N THR A 64 4.78 4.72 8.13
CA THR A 64 4.95 6.04 7.53
C THR A 64 3.71 6.92 7.74
N THR A 65 3.93 8.10 8.30
CA THR A 65 2.91 9.16 8.35
C THR A 65 2.77 9.80 6.97
N PHE A 66 1.64 9.56 6.31
CA PHE A 66 1.28 10.22 5.06
C PHE A 66 0.54 11.53 5.32
N GLU A 67 0.97 12.59 4.65
CA GLU A 67 0.23 13.84 4.55
C GLU A 67 -0.87 13.69 3.49
N ASN A 68 -2.11 14.05 3.84
CA ASN A 68 -3.22 14.12 2.90
C ASN A 68 -3.15 15.42 2.10
N LYS A 69 -2.19 15.51 1.19
CA LYS A 69 -2.05 16.65 0.26
C LYS A 69 -1.83 16.15 -1.16
N LYS A 70 -2.43 16.87 -2.12
CA LYS A 70 -2.08 16.71 -3.53
C LYS A 70 -0.72 17.38 -3.75
N VAL A 71 0.25 16.61 -4.24
CA VAL A 71 1.57 17.12 -4.62
C VAL A 71 1.74 16.95 -6.11
N GLU A 72 2.15 18.03 -6.78
CA GLU A 72 2.55 17.98 -8.18
C GLU A 72 4.07 17.94 -8.24
N MET A 73 4.62 16.84 -8.74
CA MET A 73 6.06 16.64 -8.87
C MET A 73 6.54 17.23 -10.19
N SER A 74 7.76 17.78 -10.21
CA SER A 74 8.33 18.45 -11.39
C SER A 74 8.67 17.51 -12.55
N ARG A 75 8.70 16.20 -12.30
CA ARG A 75 9.03 15.14 -13.25
C ARG A 75 8.20 13.88 -12.96
N PRO A 76 8.06 12.96 -13.93
CA PRO A 76 7.46 11.64 -13.69
C PRO A 76 8.15 10.87 -12.55
N ALA A 77 7.42 9.94 -11.94
CA ALA A 77 7.97 9.02 -10.95
C ALA A 77 9.08 8.16 -11.55
N ASP A 78 10.11 7.85 -10.77
CA ASP A 78 11.17 6.93 -11.21
C ASP A 78 10.65 5.49 -11.27
N TYR A 79 9.78 5.14 -10.33
CA TYR A 79 9.23 3.80 -10.20
C TYR A 79 7.76 3.84 -9.80
N HIS A 80 7.03 2.81 -10.22
CA HIS A 80 5.71 2.47 -9.75
C HIS A 80 5.74 1.11 -9.07
N PHE A 81 4.90 0.91 -8.06
CA PHE A 81 4.58 -0.43 -7.62
C PHE A 81 3.14 -0.59 -7.15
N ILE A 82 2.66 -1.84 -7.21
CA ILE A 82 1.36 -2.26 -6.70
C ILE A 82 1.50 -3.55 -5.90
N PHE A 83 0.65 -3.70 -4.88
CA PHE A 83 0.42 -5.01 -4.25
C PHE A 83 -0.59 -5.81 -5.07
N GLN A 84 -0.22 -7.02 -5.45
CA GLN A 84 -1.07 -7.94 -6.22
C GLN A 84 -1.29 -9.21 -5.40
N PHE A 85 -2.55 -9.63 -5.22
CA PHE A 85 -2.86 -10.93 -4.63
C PHE A 85 -2.32 -12.06 -5.49
N LYS A 86 -1.69 -13.06 -4.84
CA LYS A 86 -1.25 -14.29 -5.53
C LYS A 86 -2.44 -15.10 -6.02
N ASN A 87 -3.54 -15.10 -5.27
CA ASN A 87 -4.77 -15.76 -5.67
C ASN A 87 -5.47 -14.91 -6.75
N PRO A 88 -5.55 -15.40 -8.01
CA PRO A 88 -6.14 -14.63 -9.11
C PRO A 88 -7.66 -14.46 -8.97
N LYS A 89 -8.31 -15.25 -8.09
CA LYS A 89 -9.75 -15.12 -7.82
C LYS A 89 -10.08 -13.92 -6.92
N ILE A 90 -9.07 -13.29 -6.32
CA ILE A 90 -9.26 -12.09 -5.50
C ILE A 90 -9.15 -10.88 -6.42
N GLU A 91 -10.29 -10.34 -6.78
CA GLU A 91 -10.39 -9.08 -7.50
C GLU A 91 -10.53 -7.92 -6.51
N ALA A 92 -9.48 -7.11 -6.41
CA ALA A 92 -9.49 -5.88 -5.63
C ALA A 92 -8.73 -4.81 -6.39
N LYS A 93 -9.19 -3.55 -6.27
CA LYS A 93 -8.48 -2.42 -6.86
C LYS A 93 -7.11 -2.28 -6.19
N ALA A 94 -6.05 -2.45 -6.97
CA ALA A 94 -4.69 -2.26 -6.50
C ALA A 94 -4.44 -0.77 -6.25
N VAL A 95 -3.80 -0.46 -5.12
CA VAL A 95 -3.32 0.90 -4.83
C VAL A 95 -2.00 1.10 -5.55
N LEU A 96 -1.93 2.14 -6.40
CA LEU A 96 -0.69 2.56 -7.04
C LEU A 96 0.15 3.39 -6.08
N TYR A 97 1.40 2.97 -5.92
CA TYR A 97 2.45 3.73 -5.25
C TYR A 97 3.43 4.25 -6.28
N GLN A 98 3.66 5.55 -6.28
CA GLN A 98 4.60 6.25 -7.15
C GLN A 98 5.81 6.67 -6.31
N ILE A 99 7.01 6.46 -6.85
CA ILE A 99 8.28 6.69 -6.14
C ILE A 99 9.14 7.70 -6.89
N TRP A 100 9.68 8.68 -6.18
CA TRP A 100 10.77 9.54 -6.63
C TRP A 100 11.99 9.36 -5.73
N VAL A 101 13.15 9.16 -6.34
CA VAL A 101 14.44 9.13 -5.68
C VAL A 101 15.03 10.54 -5.78
N SER A 102 15.51 11.06 -4.65
CA SER A 102 16.20 12.35 -4.65
C SER A 102 17.47 12.30 -5.52
N PRO A 103 17.89 13.40 -6.16
CA PRO A 103 19.13 13.43 -6.95
C PRO A 103 20.37 12.99 -6.17
N ASN A 104 20.41 13.30 -4.87
CA ASN A 104 21.49 12.90 -3.95
C ASN A 104 21.38 11.45 -3.48
N LYS A 105 20.32 10.74 -3.89
CA LYS A 105 20.00 9.35 -3.53
C LYS A 105 20.04 9.07 -2.01
N ASP A 106 19.49 9.99 -1.24
CA ASP A 106 19.41 9.92 0.23
C ASP A 106 17.97 9.82 0.73
N LYS A 107 17.00 10.20 -0.11
CA LYS A 107 15.58 10.31 0.23
C LYS A 107 14.73 9.67 -0.84
N VAL A 108 13.59 9.13 -0.41
CA VAL A 108 12.61 8.50 -1.28
C VAL A 108 11.25 9.11 -1.00
N GLU A 109 10.69 9.81 -1.97
CA GLU A 109 9.35 10.38 -1.89
C GLU A 109 8.33 9.39 -2.45
N ILE A 110 7.19 9.26 -1.79
CA ILE A 110 6.13 8.32 -2.16
C ILE A 110 4.80 9.05 -2.24
N ILE A 111 4.10 8.88 -3.36
CA ILE A 111 2.69 9.22 -3.49
C ILE A 111 1.88 7.92 -3.58
N SER A 112 0.89 7.77 -2.70
CA SER A 112 -0.05 6.65 -2.69
C SER A 112 -1.41 7.12 -3.18
N GLY A 113 -1.93 6.53 -4.26
CA GLY A 113 -3.16 7.01 -4.89
C GLY A 113 -3.02 8.46 -5.36
N ASP A 114 -4.05 9.28 -5.14
CA ASP A 114 -4.12 10.61 -5.75
C ASP A 114 -3.71 11.77 -4.81
N ASN A 115 -3.61 11.53 -3.50
CA ASN A 115 -3.51 12.63 -2.51
C ASN A 115 -2.79 12.29 -1.21
N ARG A 116 -2.04 11.19 -1.15
CA ARG A 116 -1.25 10.82 0.04
C ARG A 116 0.23 10.89 -0.27
N TYR A 117 0.92 11.85 0.31
CA TYR A 117 2.34 12.06 0.12
C TYR A 117 3.12 11.71 1.39
N ALA A 118 4.30 11.13 1.23
CA ALA A 118 5.26 10.99 2.32
C ALA A 118 6.69 11.07 1.78
N GLN A 119 7.60 11.55 2.62
CA GLN A 119 9.03 11.46 2.38
C GLN A 119 9.62 10.42 3.34
N LEU A 120 10.23 9.37 2.77
CA LEU A 120 11.00 8.40 3.53
C LEU A 120 12.45 8.86 3.62
N GLU A 121 13.04 8.62 4.78
CA GLU A 121 14.44 8.93 5.07
C GLU A 121 15.15 7.69 5.62
N GLU A 122 16.48 7.76 5.64
CA GLU A 122 17.38 6.82 6.30
C GLU A 122 17.11 5.33 5.95
N LYS A 123 16.88 4.51 6.99
CA LYS A 123 16.70 3.06 6.89
C LYS A 123 15.44 2.69 6.12
N ASN A 124 14.35 3.44 6.27
CA ASN A 124 13.09 3.12 5.58
C ASN A 124 13.20 3.40 4.09
N ALA A 125 13.82 4.53 3.71
CA ALA A 125 14.10 4.84 2.30
C ALA A 125 15.00 3.77 1.67
N THR A 126 16.11 3.44 2.34
CA THR A 126 17.08 2.45 1.85
C THR A 126 16.46 1.06 1.71
N THR A 127 15.70 0.62 2.72
CA THR A 127 15.08 -0.71 2.73
C THR A 127 13.99 -0.82 1.68
N LEU A 128 13.10 0.17 1.58
CA LEU A 128 12.04 0.16 0.57
C LEU A 128 12.65 0.17 -0.83
N PHE A 129 13.59 1.08 -1.10
CA PHE A 129 14.27 1.18 -2.39
C PHE A 129 14.91 -0.15 -2.78
N TRP A 130 15.71 -0.74 -1.89
CA TRP A 130 16.37 -2.01 -2.16
C TRP A 130 15.39 -3.15 -2.47
N ILE A 131 14.27 -3.25 -1.74
CA ILE A 131 13.27 -4.29 -2.03
C ILE A 131 12.65 -4.07 -3.41
N VAL A 132 12.23 -2.84 -3.72
CA VAL A 132 11.48 -2.54 -4.95
C VAL A 132 12.36 -2.52 -6.19
N THR A 133 13.61 -2.07 -6.11
CA THR A 133 14.51 -1.99 -7.27
C THR A 133 15.51 -3.14 -7.34
N GLY A 134 15.91 -3.70 -6.20
CA GLY A 134 17.06 -4.60 -6.10
C GLY A 134 18.41 -3.88 -6.02
N GLU A 135 18.42 -2.54 -6.07
CA GLU A 135 19.62 -1.71 -6.05
C GLU A 135 19.84 -1.08 -4.67
N LYS A 136 21.06 -0.62 -4.40
CA LYS A 136 21.32 0.21 -3.21
C LYS A 136 20.95 1.66 -3.52
N LEU A 137 20.35 2.33 -2.53
CA LEU A 137 19.95 3.74 -2.69
C LEU A 137 21.18 4.63 -2.85
N ALA A 138 22.16 4.52 -1.95
CA ALA A 138 23.48 5.12 -2.09
C ALA A 138 24.55 4.05 -2.36
N GLU A 139 25.61 4.44 -3.08
CA GLU A 139 26.74 3.59 -3.46
C GLU A 139 27.68 3.32 -2.28
#